data_AF-A0A1C7IEM9-F1
#
_entry.id   AF-A0A1C7IEM9-F1
#
_cell.length_a   1.000
_cell.length_b   1.000
_cell.length_c   1.000
_cell.angle_alpha   90.00
_cell.angle_beta   90.00
_cell.angle_gamma   90.00
#
_symmetry.space_group_name_H-M   'P 1'
#
loop_
_entity.id
_entity.type
_entity.pdbx_description
1 polymer ?
#
loop_
_entity_poly.entity_id
_entity_poly.type
_entity_poly.pdbx_seq_one_letter_code
_entity_poly.pdbx_strand_id
1 'polypeptide(L)'
;MNKKICLICLLAALLTAGCTPQEPIPDEEDVVNLPDEEQQEEETEDVQKEYDVELSDKLSDFQFSINETVYTLPARLQAWKNAGWTYEKDNGKKALDPESFLEGEILESEGGSLAVDIVNLDGEKKLLGECYVGGVQLESTGNDSCVYQLPGKIRMGTSTLDEVTEAYGMPTDQYEEKDNIYLTYEYGIYKQADLVFDVQDEILYKAVLKNYREPEDGSEEVSKETPAEVENYQAPGAFPDDIMAFVVRYGGDFYKLPAPVCEFTKNGWKISEDGSDSIVKRGRHGYVTLERDGQTLYAVVNNYADMAVPMENSFVISVHGDFDVTKVSVEMYRGITLGMSEETMKALLGDNAYETEETDRGVSYFIYADEDKQNYTRIFVDKDLKLVREIELSNSPDTLSAASMGTPQEEPDSVEAAAMYGDDEFPGEANEE
;
A
#
# COMPACT_ATOMS: atom_id res chain seq x y z
N MET A 1 -33.70 6.39 14.90
CA MET A 1 -34.79 6.97 15.74
C MET A 1 -34.31 8.33 16.24
N ASN A 2 -34.86 9.44 15.74
CA ASN A 2 -34.21 10.75 15.83
C ASN A 2 -34.22 11.36 17.24
N LYS A 3 -33.08 11.90 17.70
CA LYS A 3 -33.02 12.94 18.73
C LYS A 3 -32.02 14.02 18.34
N LYS A 4 -32.54 15.21 18.03
CA LYS A 4 -31.78 16.46 17.97
C LYS A 4 -31.51 16.95 19.40
N ILE A 5 -30.37 17.59 19.65
CA ILE A 5 -30.12 18.39 20.86
C ILE A 5 -29.85 19.84 20.42
N CYS A 6 -30.35 20.79 21.18
CA CYS A 6 -30.45 22.20 20.79
C CYS A 6 -29.26 23.04 21.26
N LEU A 7 -28.84 23.95 20.39
CA LEU A 7 -28.01 25.12 20.67
C LEU A 7 -28.69 26.05 21.70
N ILE A 8 -27.91 26.65 22.61
CA ILE A 8 -28.37 27.75 23.48
C ILE A 8 -27.44 28.95 23.29
N CYS A 9 -27.98 30.02 22.71
CA CYS A 9 -27.32 31.32 22.66
C CYS A 9 -27.65 32.14 23.91
N LEU A 10 -26.70 32.93 24.42
CA LEU A 10 -26.93 33.87 25.51
C LEU A 10 -26.46 35.27 25.09
N LEU A 11 -27.40 36.20 25.05
CA LEU A 11 -27.24 37.55 24.51
C LEU A 11 -27.71 38.54 25.59
N ALA A 12 -26.84 39.47 25.98
CA ALA A 12 -27.18 40.51 26.95
C ALA A 12 -26.54 41.84 26.54
N ALA A 13 -27.39 42.84 26.31
CA ALA A 13 -27.00 44.22 26.05
C ALA A 13 -27.87 45.15 26.91
N LEU A 14 -27.30 46.24 27.42
CA LEU A 14 -28.05 47.42 27.88
C LEU A 14 -27.12 48.64 27.99
N LEU A 15 -27.58 49.77 27.47
CA LEU A 15 -26.90 51.07 27.40
C LEU A 15 -27.43 52.03 28.47
N THR A 16 -26.67 53.09 28.81
CA THR A 16 -27.15 54.51 28.87
C THR A 16 -25.99 55.48 29.14
N ALA A 17 -26.16 56.77 28.80
CA ALA A 17 -25.09 57.75 28.59
C ALA A 17 -25.13 58.98 29.56
N GLY A 18 -24.10 59.83 29.54
CA GLY A 18 -24.10 61.19 30.13
C GLY A 18 -22.73 61.90 30.08
N CYS A 19 -22.69 63.21 29.76
CA CYS A 19 -21.44 63.99 29.56
C CYS A 19 -21.38 65.33 30.33
N THR A 20 -20.15 65.73 30.73
CA THR A 20 -19.57 67.10 30.89
C THR A 20 -20.12 68.12 31.93
N PRO A 21 -19.37 69.17 32.38
CA PRO A 21 -17.89 69.41 32.40
C PRO A 21 -17.29 70.15 33.67
N GLN A 22 -15.94 70.35 33.69
CA GLN A 22 -15.16 71.57 34.11
C GLN A 22 -14.28 71.65 35.41
N GLU A 23 -12.93 71.58 35.24
CA GLU A 23 -11.73 72.33 35.79
C GLU A 23 -11.58 72.77 37.29
N PRO A 24 -10.36 73.18 37.81
CA PRO A 24 -8.95 73.16 37.30
C PRO A 24 -7.81 72.63 38.26
N ILE A 25 -6.62 72.34 37.67
CA ILE A 25 -5.16 72.46 38.04
C ILE A 25 -4.79 73.00 39.46
N PRO A 26 -3.62 72.68 40.12
CA PRO A 26 -2.28 72.37 39.54
C PRO A 26 -1.48 71.24 40.26
N ASP A 27 -0.15 70.97 40.12
CA ASP A 27 1.08 71.71 39.67
C ASP A 27 2.11 70.80 38.90
N GLU A 28 3.33 71.33 38.66
CA GLU A 28 4.50 70.89 37.84
C GLU A 28 5.33 69.64 38.24
N GLU A 29 5.89 68.92 37.24
CA GLU A 29 7.35 68.69 37.13
C GLU A 29 7.78 68.37 35.66
N ASP A 30 8.84 69.02 35.19
CA ASP A 30 9.37 69.00 33.80
C ASP A 30 10.38 67.86 33.57
N VAL A 31 10.15 66.91 32.63
CA VAL A 31 11.24 66.22 31.89
C VAL A 31 10.83 65.81 30.45
N VAL A 32 11.23 66.63 29.48
CA VAL A 32 11.77 66.31 28.13
C VAL A 32 11.18 65.13 27.30
N ASN A 33 10.64 65.46 26.13
CA ASN A 33 10.30 64.54 25.02
C ASN A 33 11.43 63.56 24.62
N LEU A 34 11.04 62.31 24.39
CA LEU A 34 11.60 61.41 23.37
C LEU A 34 10.48 61.11 22.36
N PRO A 35 10.74 61.09 21.05
CA PRO A 35 9.73 60.71 20.07
C PRO A 35 9.49 59.20 20.13
N ASP A 36 8.23 58.77 20.14
CA ASP A 36 7.87 57.37 19.97
C ASP A 36 8.31 56.89 18.59
N GLU A 37 9.16 55.86 18.54
CA GLU A 37 9.39 55.09 17.32
C GLU A 37 8.17 54.20 17.11
N GLU A 38 7.30 54.57 16.17
CA GLU A 38 6.28 53.67 15.62
C GLU A 38 6.99 52.44 15.04
N GLN A 39 7.01 51.35 15.80
CA GLN A 39 7.39 50.04 15.28
C GLN A 39 6.32 49.64 14.28
N GLN A 40 6.63 49.79 13.00
CA GLN A 40 5.93 49.06 11.96
C GLN A 40 6.20 47.58 12.18
N GLU A 41 5.22 46.87 12.72
CA GLU A 41 5.09 45.45 12.48
C GLU A 41 4.94 45.30 10.96
N GLU A 42 6.01 44.85 10.29
CA GLU A 42 5.89 44.32 8.94
C GLU A 42 5.04 43.05 9.06
N GLU A 43 3.74 43.18 8.78
CA GLU A 43 2.92 42.05 8.35
C GLU A 43 3.57 41.50 7.08
N THR A 44 4.47 40.53 7.25
CA THR A 44 4.92 39.69 6.15
C THR A 44 3.71 38.88 5.71
N GLU A 45 3.05 39.33 4.64
CA GLU A 45 2.16 38.47 3.87
C GLU A 45 2.98 37.22 3.52
N ASP A 46 2.64 36.08 4.12
CA ASP A 46 3.15 34.78 3.69
C ASP A 46 2.59 34.52 2.29
N VAL A 47 3.33 34.99 1.28
CA VAL A 47 3.06 34.71 -0.13
C VAL A 47 3.35 33.23 -0.34
N GLN A 48 2.36 32.39 -0.02
CA GLN A 48 2.37 30.96 -0.31
C GLN A 48 2.68 30.80 -1.79
N LYS A 49 3.85 30.24 -2.10
CA LYS A 49 4.23 29.94 -3.48
C LYS A 49 3.16 29.07 -4.10
N GLU A 50 2.78 29.34 -5.34
CA GLU A 50 1.78 28.58 -6.08
C GLU A 50 2.38 28.23 -7.45
N TYR A 51 2.21 26.97 -7.86
CA TYR A 51 2.75 26.42 -9.10
C TYR A 51 1.61 25.82 -9.90
N ASP A 52 1.33 26.39 -11.07
CA ASP A 52 0.33 25.88 -12.01
C ASP A 52 0.92 24.64 -12.72
N VAL A 53 0.50 23.45 -12.28
CA VAL A 53 0.96 22.15 -12.77
C VAL A 53 -0.22 21.32 -13.26
N GLU A 54 -0.08 20.71 -14.44
CA GLU A 54 -1.07 19.75 -14.94
C GLU A 54 -0.76 18.37 -14.35
N LEU A 55 -1.54 17.98 -13.34
CA LEU A 55 -1.61 16.62 -12.79
C LEU A 55 -2.87 15.91 -13.31
N SER A 56 -2.91 14.59 -13.17
CA SER A 56 -4.12 13.79 -13.45
C SER A 56 -5.23 14.05 -12.43
N ASP A 57 -6.41 13.48 -12.70
CA ASP A 57 -7.56 13.53 -11.79
C ASP A 57 -7.54 12.41 -10.73
N LYS A 58 -6.72 11.36 -10.89
CA LYS A 58 -6.75 10.13 -10.05
C LYS A 58 -5.51 9.99 -9.18
N LEU A 59 -5.70 9.73 -7.89
CA LEU A 59 -4.61 9.31 -6.99
C LEU A 59 -3.97 7.97 -7.41
N SER A 60 -4.74 7.06 -8.02
CA SER A 60 -4.28 5.74 -8.49
C SER A 60 -3.29 5.78 -9.67
N ASP A 61 -3.06 6.96 -10.27
CA ASP A 61 -2.03 7.19 -11.30
C ASP A 61 -0.64 7.47 -10.67
N PHE A 62 -0.56 7.66 -9.35
CA PHE A 62 0.70 7.92 -8.60
C PHE A 62 1.53 9.08 -9.14
N GLN A 63 0.85 10.11 -9.65
CA GLN A 63 1.44 11.35 -10.12
C GLN A 63 1.40 12.42 -9.02
N PHE A 64 2.46 13.22 -8.88
CA PHE A 64 2.53 14.33 -7.93
C PHE A 64 3.53 15.38 -8.42
N SER A 65 3.52 16.58 -7.84
CA SER A 65 4.53 17.61 -8.12
C SER A 65 5.34 17.99 -6.88
N ILE A 66 6.63 18.26 -7.07
CA ILE A 66 7.46 19.03 -6.14
C ILE A 66 7.79 20.35 -6.83
N ASN A 67 7.24 21.45 -6.32
CA ASN A 67 7.24 22.77 -6.97
C ASN A 67 6.63 22.68 -8.39
N GLU A 68 7.40 23.05 -9.41
CA GLU A 68 7.02 23.01 -10.83
C GLU A 68 7.31 21.66 -11.53
N THR A 69 7.98 20.72 -10.85
CA THR A 69 8.38 19.44 -11.46
C THR A 69 7.38 18.33 -11.11
N VAL A 70 6.79 17.72 -12.14
CA VAL A 70 5.89 16.58 -12.03
C VAL A 70 6.66 15.25 -12.07
N TYR A 71 6.28 14.34 -11.19
CA TYR A 71 6.80 12.97 -11.06
C TYR A 71 5.65 11.97 -11.13
N THR A 72 5.95 10.73 -11.54
CA THR A 72 5.02 9.59 -11.55
C THR A 72 5.76 8.38 -10.99
N LEU A 73 5.14 7.59 -10.11
CA LEU A 73 5.74 6.36 -9.59
C LEU A 73 5.25 5.10 -10.32
N PRO A 74 6.13 4.09 -10.48
CA PRO A 74 7.58 4.17 -10.26
C PRO A 74 8.29 4.92 -11.40
N ALA A 75 9.43 5.52 -11.10
CA ALA A 75 10.31 6.14 -12.11
C ALA A 75 11.76 5.69 -11.92
N ARG A 76 12.46 5.37 -13.02
CA ARG A 76 13.88 4.98 -12.99
C ARG A 76 14.68 6.02 -12.20
N LEU A 77 15.54 5.59 -11.28
CA LEU A 77 16.35 6.49 -10.43
C LEU A 77 17.22 7.46 -11.26
N GLN A 78 17.60 7.08 -12.49
CA GLN A 78 18.29 7.98 -13.41
C GLN A 78 17.47 9.22 -13.81
N ALA A 79 16.13 9.15 -13.85
CA ALA A 79 15.29 10.32 -14.12
C ALA A 79 15.36 11.33 -12.96
N TRP A 80 15.34 10.84 -11.72
CA TRP A 80 15.52 11.64 -10.51
C TRP A 80 16.89 12.32 -10.48
N LYS A 81 17.96 11.61 -10.84
CA LYS A 81 19.30 12.19 -11.00
C LYS A 81 19.35 13.28 -12.05
N ASN A 82 18.66 13.10 -13.18
CA ASN A 82 18.57 14.11 -14.23
C ASN A 82 17.78 15.36 -13.77
N ALA A 83 16.87 15.22 -12.81
CA ALA A 83 16.14 16.31 -12.16
C ALA A 83 16.92 17.00 -11.01
N GLY A 84 18.17 16.60 -10.75
CA GLY A 84 19.05 17.25 -9.77
C GLY A 84 19.15 16.55 -8.41
N TRP A 85 18.50 15.40 -8.23
CA TRP A 85 18.63 14.59 -7.02
C TRP A 85 19.91 13.75 -7.01
N THR A 86 20.45 13.48 -5.83
CA THR A 86 21.60 12.59 -5.61
C THR A 86 21.25 11.49 -4.61
N TYR A 87 21.89 10.32 -4.75
CA TYR A 87 21.69 9.19 -3.85
C TYR A 87 23.06 8.62 -3.45
N GLU A 88 23.48 8.85 -2.20
CA GLU A 88 24.84 8.51 -1.76
C GLU A 88 25.16 7.00 -1.82
N LYS A 89 24.16 6.13 -1.59
CA LYS A 89 24.39 4.67 -1.59
C LYS A 89 24.63 4.13 -3.00
N ASP A 90 24.15 4.80 -4.07
CA ASP A 90 24.50 4.44 -5.44
C ASP A 90 25.89 4.95 -5.83
N ASN A 91 26.88 4.12 -5.49
CA ASN A 91 28.27 4.28 -5.87
C ASN A 91 28.69 3.34 -7.03
N GLY A 92 27.72 2.77 -7.75
CA GLY A 92 27.97 1.81 -8.84
C GLY A 92 28.52 0.44 -8.40
N LYS A 93 28.41 0.07 -7.12
CA LYS A 93 28.85 -1.24 -6.60
C LYS A 93 27.77 -2.03 -5.86
N LYS A 94 26.74 -1.35 -5.36
CA LYS A 94 25.60 -2.01 -4.68
C LYS A 94 24.57 -2.43 -5.71
N ALA A 95 23.99 -3.61 -5.49
CA ALA A 95 22.94 -4.18 -6.31
C ALA A 95 21.78 -4.64 -5.41
N LEU A 96 20.56 -4.62 -5.96
CA LEU A 96 19.38 -5.24 -5.37
C LEU A 96 19.09 -6.58 -6.06
N ASP A 97 18.63 -7.55 -5.29
CA ASP A 97 18.15 -8.83 -5.80
C ASP A 97 16.88 -8.65 -6.65
N PRO A 98 16.51 -9.62 -7.52
CA PRO A 98 15.27 -9.57 -8.29
C PRO A 98 14.06 -9.30 -7.40
N GLU A 99 13.11 -8.50 -7.90
CA GLU A 99 11.82 -8.27 -7.24
C GLU A 99 11.96 -7.93 -5.73
N SER A 100 12.84 -6.98 -5.41
CA SER A 100 13.14 -6.55 -4.03
C SER A 100 13.23 -5.04 -3.85
N PHE A 101 13.14 -4.54 -2.61
CA PHE A 101 13.13 -3.11 -2.30
C PHE A 101 13.89 -2.72 -1.01
N LEU A 102 14.23 -1.42 -0.93
CA LEU A 102 14.76 -0.73 0.25
C LEU A 102 13.85 0.46 0.56
N GLU A 103 13.33 0.55 1.78
CA GLU A 103 12.46 1.66 2.21
C GLU A 103 13.23 2.74 2.98
N GLY A 104 12.71 3.97 2.95
CA GLY A 104 13.25 5.08 3.75
C GLY A 104 14.66 5.54 3.34
N GLU A 105 15.04 5.30 2.08
CA GLU A 105 16.26 5.81 1.48
C GLU A 105 16.19 7.33 1.26
N ILE A 106 17.31 8.04 1.36
CA ILE A 106 17.33 9.51 1.24
C ILE A 106 17.93 9.95 -0.10
N LEU A 107 17.17 10.76 -0.84
CA LEU A 107 17.67 11.57 -1.95
C LEU A 107 17.96 12.99 -1.47
N GLU A 108 19.08 13.58 -1.91
CA GLU A 108 19.45 14.96 -1.59
C GLU A 108 19.46 15.86 -2.84
N SER A 109 19.11 17.14 -2.68
CA SER A 109 19.19 18.17 -3.72
C SER A 109 19.55 19.52 -3.11
N GLU A 110 19.80 20.55 -3.93
CA GLU A 110 19.95 21.93 -3.42
C GLU A 110 18.69 22.45 -2.71
N GLY A 111 17.51 21.88 -2.99
CA GLY A 111 16.22 22.26 -2.38
C GLY A 111 15.87 21.53 -1.08
N GLY A 112 16.66 20.53 -0.67
CA GLY A 112 16.41 19.71 0.51
C GLY A 112 16.55 18.21 0.26
N SER A 113 16.12 17.42 1.24
CA SER A 113 16.14 15.95 1.22
C SER A 113 14.74 15.36 1.09
N LEU A 114 14.62 14.24 0.37
CA LEU A 114 13.38 13.49 0.20
C LEU A 114 13.59 12.04 0.63
N ALA A 115 12.69 11.50 1.44
CA ALA A 115 12.67 10.07 1.74
C ALA A 115 11.91 9.31 0.64
N VAL A 116 12.51 8.24 0.14
CA VAL A 116 12.05 7.45 -1.00
C VAL A 116 12.31 5.97 -0.78
N ASP A 117 11.61 5.13 -1.56
CA ASP A 117 11.89 3.70 -1.60
C ASP A 117 12.52 3.33 -2.94
N ILE A 118 13.62 2.57 -2.89
CA ILE A 118 14.36 2.10 -4.07
C ILE A 118 13.98 0.66 -4.34
N VAL A 119 13.40 0.39 -5.52
CA VAL A 119 12.85 -0.91 -5.89
C VAL A 119 13.47 -1.45 -7.18
N ASN A 120 13.81 -2.74 -7.15
CA ASN A 120 14.16 -3.52 -8.33
C ASN A 120 12.92 -4.25 -8.86
N LEU A 121 12.31 -3.68 -9.90
CA LEU A 121 11.14 -4.25 -10.61
C LEU A 121 11.56 -5.25 -11.71
N ASP A 122 12.85 -5.47 -11.92
CA ASP A 122 13.37 -6.41 -12.91
C ASP A 122 13.53 -7.82 -12.27
N GLY A 123 13.28 -8.88 -13.06
CA GLY A 123 13.48 -10.29 -12.67
C GLY A 123 14.95 -10.74 -12.64
N GLU A 124 15.88 -9.79 -12.63
CA GLU A 124 17.32 -9.99 -12.55
C GLU A 124 17.89 -9.02 -11.50
N LYS A 125 19.02 -9.39 -10.90
CA LYS A 125 19.79 -8.49 -10.02
C LYS A 125 20.22 -7.23 -10.79
N LYS A 126 19.91 -6.04 -10.25
CA LYS A 126 20.25 -4.73 -10.86
C LYS A 126 21.11 -3.89 -9.94
N LEU A 127 21.97 -3.04 -10.50
CA LEU A 127 22.69 -2.03 -9.71
C LEU A 127 21.69 -0.98 -9.20
N LEU A 128 21.96 -0.38 -8.03
CA LEU A 128 21.07 0.66 -7.47
C LEU A 128 20.78 1.79 -8.46
N GLY A 129 21.78 2.21 -9.25
CA GLY A 129 21.63 3.24 -10.28
C GLY A 129 20.69 2.89 -11.45
N GLU A 130 20.36 1.61 -11.63
CA GLU A 130 19.48 1.08 -12.67
C GLU A 130 18.05 0.84 -12.14
N CYS A 131 17.88 0.79 -10.83
CA CYS A 131 16.60 0.57 -10.14
C CYS A 131 15.62 1.75 -10.30
N TYR A 132 14.42 1.60 -9.75
CA TYR A 132 13.39 2.63 -9.73
C TYR A 132 13.29 3.27 -8.33
N VAL A 133 12.81 4.51 -8.29
CA VAL A 133 12.12 5.04 -7.12
C VAL A 133 10.68 4.56 -7.22
N GLY A 134 10.24 3.75 -6.25
CA GLY A 134 8.91 3.15 -6.17
C GLY A 134 8.02 3.77 -5.10
N GLY A 135 8.60 4.43 -4.11
CA GLY A 135 7.85 5.13 -3.06
C GLY A 135 8.46 6.48 -2.71
N VAL A 136 7.64 7.39 -2.15
CA VAL A 136 8.07 8.70 -1.63
C VAL A 136 7.28 9.08 -0.38
N GLN A 137 7.93 9.73 0.58
CA GLN A 137 7.27 10.48 1.66
C GLN A 137 7.38 11.98 1.38
N LEU A 138 6.24 12.62 1.16
CA LEU A 138 6.08 14.07 1.07
C LEU A 138 5.60 14.59 2.43
N GLU A 139 6.18 15.68 2.91
CA GLU A 139 5.82 16.29 4.19
C GLU A 139 5.96 17.80 4.08
N SER A 140 4.87 18.51 4.41
CA SER A 140 4.75 19.96 4.30
C SER A 140 4.83 20.59 5.69
N THR A 141 6.03 20.92 6.13
CA THR A 141 6.22 21.69 7.37
C THR A 141 6.00 23.18 7.10
N GLY A 142 5.58 23.95 8.11
CA GLY A 142 5.31 25.40 7.96
C GLY A 142 6.52 26.26 7.57
N ASN A 143 7.72 25.69 7.44
CA ASN A 143 8.94 26.36 6.97
C ASN A 143 9.43 25.82 5.62
N ASP A 144 8.69 24.93 4.96
CA ASP A 144 9.18 24.24 3.76
C ASP A 144 9.34 25.18 2.56
N SER A 145 10.46 25.00 1.86
CA SER A 145 10.73 25.74 0.63
C SER A 145 9.99 25.17 -0.58
N CYS A 146 9.50 23.93 -0.45
CA CYS A 146 8.85 23.11 -1.47
C CYS A 146 7.33 23.14 -1.33
N VAL A 147 6.63 23.19 -2.47
CA VAL A 147 5.18 23.01 -2.53
C VAL A 147 4.87 21.64 -3.11
N TYR A 148 4.06 20.86 -2.41
CA TYR A 148 3.64 19.52 -2.83
C TYR A 148 2.18 19.52 -3.29
N GLN A 149 1.92 18.92 -4.44
CA GLN A 149 0.58 18.80 -5.01
C GLN A 149 0.35 17.37 -5.50
N LEU A 150 -0.88 16.89 -5.29
CA LEU A 150 -1.38 15.57 -5.63
C LEU A 150 -2.50 15.71 -6.70
N PRO A 151 -2.93 14.60 -7.33
CA PRO A 151 -3.98 14.60 -8.36
C PRO A 151 -5.28 15.26 -7.89
N GLY A 152 -6.13 15.70 -8.81
CA GLY A 152 -7.42 16.31 -8.44
C GLY A 152 -7.32 17.67 -7.73
N LYS A 153 -6.17 18.37 -7.86
CA LYS A 153 -5.87 19.70 -7.26
C LYS A 153 -5.73 19.71 -5.74
N ILE A 154 -5.40 18.56 -5.14
CA ILE A 154 -5.08 18.48 -3.72
C ILE A 154 -3.67 19.06 -3.49
N ARG A 155 -3.56 19.99 -2.55
CA ARG A 155 -2.31 20.69 -2.21
C ARG A 155 -2.02 20.54 -0.72
N MET A 156 -0.82 20.08 -0.40
CA MET A 156 -0.40 19.87 0.99
C MET A 156 -0.17 21.22 1.69
N GLY A 157 -0.50 21.27 2.98
CA GLY A 157 -0.52 22.48 3.80
C GLY A 157 -1.72 23.40 3.56
N THR A 158 -2.66 23.02 2.68
CA THR A 158 -3.87 23.83 2.39
C THR A 158 -5.15 23.03 2.18
N SER A 159 -5.10 21.82 1.61
CA SER A 159 -6.30 21.03 1.33
C SER A 159 -6.85 20.34 2.57
N THR A 160 -8.16 20.41 2.72
CA THR A 160 -8.92 19.84 3.84
C THR A 160 -9.26 18.36 3.63
N LEU A 161 -9.60 17.68 4.72
CA LEU A 161 -10.14 16.31 4.72
C LEU A 161 -11.37 16.16 3.78
N ASP A 162 -12.29 17.12 3.83
CA ASP A 162 -13.48 17.15 2.97
C ASP A 162 -13.10 17.26 1.47
N GLU A 163 -12.15 18.11 1.11
CA GLU A 163 -11.69 18.25 -0.29
C GLU A 163 -11.00 16.98 -0.81
N VAL A 164 -10.17 16.34 0.02
CA VAL A 164 -9.49 15.09 -0.35
C VAL A 164 -10.48 13.94 -0.53
N THR A 165 -11.46 13.82 0.36
CA THR A 165 -12.49 12.77 0.25
C THR A 165 -13.52 13.05 -0.85
N GLU A 166 -13.77 14.31 -1.22
CA GLU A 166 -14.52 14.65 -2.45
C GLU A 166 -13.73 14.29 -3.72
N ALA A 167 -12.40 14.50 -3.73
CA ALA A 167 -11.55 14.20 -4.87
C ALA A 167 -11.33 12.68 -5.10
N TYR A 168 -11.07 11.92 -4.04
CA TYR A 168 -10.64 10.51 -4.12
C TYR A 168 -11.71 9.49 -3.68
N GLY A 169 -12.78 9.95 -3.03
CA GLY A 169 -13.85 9.09 -2.50
C GLY A 169 -13.59 8.63 -1.06
N MET A 170 -14.21 7.51 -0.69
CA MET A 170 -13.95 6.90 0.63
C MET A 170 -12.63 6.14 0.60
N PRO A 171 -11.78 6.26 1.64
CA PRO A 171 -10.56 5.48 1.76
C PRO A 171 -10.88 4.00 2.02
N THR A 172 -9.87 3.14 1.90
CA THR A 172 -9.96 1.73 2.30
C THR A 172 -9.98 1.60 3.82
N ASP A 173 -9.14 2.39 4.52
CA ASP A 173 -9.14 2.51 5.98
C ASP A 173 -9.00 3.96 6.46
N GLN A 174 -9.53 4.23 7.66
CA GLN A 174 -9.46 5.54 8.31
C GLN A 174 -9.43 5.40 9.83
N TYR A 175 -8.41 6.01 10.45
CA TYR A 175 -8.29 6.07 11.91
C TYR A 175 -7.69 7.41 12.39
N GLU A 176 -7.84 7.68 13.69
CA GLU A 176 -7.28 8.85 14.38
C GLU A 176 -6.27 8.38 15.42
N GLU A 177 -5.06 8.95 15.43
CA GLU A 177 -4.03 8.63 16.40
C GLU A 177 -3.31 9.90 16.88
N LYS A 178 -3.34 10.14 18.20
CA LYS A 178 -2.82 11.35 18.86
C LYS A 178 -3.43 12.64 18.31
N ASP A 179 -2.68 13.38 17.49
CA ASP A 179 -3.05 14.65 16.88
C ASP A 179 -3.23 14.52 15.34
N ASN A 180 -3.27 13.28 14.81
CA ASN A 180 -3.31 12.98 13.38
C ASN A 180 -4.53 12.15 12.96
N ILE A 181 -5.08 12.44 11.78
CA ILE A 181 -6.05 11.60 11.06
C ILE A 181 -5.32 10.92 9.91
N TYR A 182 -5.50 9.60 9.77
CA TYR A 182 -4.90 8.79 8.71
C TYR A 182 -5.99 8.32 7.75
N LEU A 183 -5.72 8.44 6.44
CA LEU A 183 -6.50 7.84 5.36
C LEU A 183 -5.59 6.94 4.51
N THR A 184 -5.96 5.68 4.35
CA THR A 184 -5.24 4.74 3.47
C THR A 184 -6.09 4.43 2.25
N TYR A 185 -5.56 4.73 1.06
CA TYR A 185 -6.16 4.39 -0.23
C TYR A 185 -5.36 3.25 -0.87
N GLU A 186 -5.95 2.05 -0.87
CA GLU A 186 -5.31 0.85 -1.42
C GLU A 186 -5.72 0.63 -2.88
N TYR A 187 -4.73 0.33 -3.73
CA TYR A 187 -4.90 -0.06 -5.12
C TYR A 187 -4.19 -1.41 -5.36
N GLY A 188 -4.37 -2.34 -4.42
CA GLY A 188 -3.78 -3.68 -4.45
C GLY A 188 -2.37 -3.76 -3.87
N ILE A 189 -1.80 -4.97 -3.89
CA ILE A 189 -0.50 -5.31 -3.29
C ILE A 189 0.60 -4.35 -3.78
N TYR A 190 1.40 -3.79 -2.87
CA TYR A 190 2.45 -2.80 -3.12
C TYR A 190 2.04 -1.56 -3.95
N LYS A 191 0.76 -1.17 -3.92
CA LYS A 191 0.26 0.04 -4.58
C LYS A 191 -0.77 0.76 -3.69
N GLN A 192 -0.32 1.70 -2.86
CA GLN A 192 -1.15 2.42 -1.89
C GLN A 192 -0.71 3.87 -1.68
N ALA A 193 -1.63 4.71 -1.19
CA ALA A 193 -1.35 6.07 -0.78
C ALA A 193 -1.91 6.35 0.62
N ASP A 194 -1.03 6.72 1.55
CA ASP A 194 -1.36 7.05 2.93
C ASP A 194 -1.28 8.57 3.14
N LEU A 195 -2.39 9.17 3.52
CA LEU A 195 -2.55 10.62 3.66
C LEU A 195 -2.79 10.97 5.14
N VAL A 196 -2.02 11.91 5.67
CA VAL A 196 -2.05 12.29 7.09
C VAL A 196 -2.40 13.77 7.27
N PHE A 197 -3.42 14.00 8.10
CA PHE A 197 -4.01 15.30 8.37
C PHE A 197 -3.83 15.66 9.85
N ASP A 198 -3.70 16.95 10.15
CA ASP A 198 -3.78 17.44 11.53
C ASP A 198 -5.24 17.33 12.04
N VAL A 199 -5.44 16.86 13.28
CA VAL A 199 -6.78 16.66 13.89
C VAL A 199 -7.50 17.97 14.24
N GLN A 200 -6.77 19.07 14.45
CA GLN A 200 -7.36 20.36 14.86
C GLN A 200 -7.84 21.17 13.65
N ASP A 201 -7.01 21.22 12.60
CA ASP A 201 -7.27 22.01 11.39
C ASP A 201 -7.82 21.18 10.22
N GLU A 202 -7.78 19.84 10.30
CA GLU A 202 -8.18 18.88 9.25
C GLU A 202 -7.44 19.09 7.90
N ILE A 203 -6.20 19.59 7.96
CA ILE A 203 -5.36 19.91 6.80
C ILE A 203 -4.35 18.79 6.51
N LEU A 204 -4.28 18.37 5.24
CA LEU A 204 -3.29 17.41 4.73
C LEU A 204 -1.87 17.98 4.85
N TYR A 205 -1.02 17.38 5.67
CA TYR A 205 0.38 17.83 5.85
C TYR A 205 1.43 16.77 5.47
N LYS A 206 1.08 15.48 5.44
CA LYS A 206 1.97 14.39 5.01
C LYS A 206 1.27 13.43 4.05
N ALA A 207 2.00 12.93 3.06
CA ALA A 207 1.54 11.92 2.12
C ALA A 207 2.67 10.91 1.86
N VAL A 208 2.38 9.61 2.00
CA VAL A 208 3.28 8.52 1.60
C VAL A 208 2.66 7.84 0.39
N LEU A 209 3.36 7.83 -0.74
CA LEU A 209 2.90 7.24 -1.99
C LEU A 209 3.80 6.06 -2.32
N LYS A 210 3.24 4.85 -2.47
CA LYS A 210 3.98 3.61 -2.75
C LYS A 210 3.37 2.92 -3.98
N ASN A 211 4.14 2.76 -5.04
CA ASN A 211 3.77 1.99 -6.23
C ASN A 211 4.98 1.19 -6.74
N TYR A 212 5.04 -0.10 -6.37
CA TYR A 212 6.07 -1.04 -6.82
C TYR A 212 5.58 -1.92 -7.99
N ARG A 213 4.66 -1.43 -8.83
CA ARG A 213 4.23 -2.13 -10.05
C ARG A 213 5.06 -1.70 -11.26
N GLU A 214 5.49 -2.65 -12.08
CA GLU A 214 6.26 -2.33 -13.28
C GLU A 214 5.45 -1.44 -14.22
N PRO A 215 5.99 -0.29 -14.68
CA PRO A 215 5.22 0.65 -15.49
C PRO A 215 4.98 0.08 -16.88
N GLU A 216 3.75 0.23 -17.38
CA GLU A 216 3.37 -0.22 -18.73
C GLU A 216 4.03 0.65 -19.82
N ASP A 217 5.23 0.26 -20.27
CA ASP A 217 5.95 0.96 -21.34
C ASP A 217 5.41 0.67 -22.76
N GLY A 218 4.44 -0.23 -22.87
CA GLY A 218 3.76 -0.61 -24.12
C GLY A 218 4.66 -1.27 -25.17
N SER A 219 5.88 -1.69 -24.80
CA SER A 219 6.88 -2.20 -25.74
C SER A 219 6.82 -3.71 -25.96
N GLU A 220 6.17 -4.45 -25.06
CA GLU A 220 6.20 -5.92 -25.03
C GLU A 220 5.09 -6.56 -25.88
N GLU A 221 5.41 -7.66 -26.58
CA GLU A 221 4.44 -8.37 -27.42
C GLU A 221 3.57 -9.31 -26.56
N VAL A 222 2.34 -8.86 -26.28
CA VAL A 222 1.34 -9.63 -25.53
C VAL A 222 0.68 -10.70 -26.40
N SER A 223 0.57 -11.92 -25.88
CA SER A 223 -0.15 -13.02 -26.52
C SER A 223 -1.62 -12.67 -26.75
N LYS A 224 -2.11 -12.98 -27.95
CA LYS A 224 -3.52 -12.86 -28.35
C LYS A 224 -4.27 -14.20 -28.29
N GLU A 225 -3.55 -15.27 -28.01
CA GLU A 225 -4.08 -16.63 -27.88
C GLU A 225 -4.06 -17.02 -26.40
N THR A 226 -5.09 -17.76 -25.97
CA THR A 226 -5.13 -18.35 -24.62
C THR A 226 -4.01 -19.39 -24.51
N PRO A 227 -3.11 -19.31 -23.52
CA PRO A 227 -2.04 -20.28 -23.35
C PRO A 227 -2.59 -21.69 -23.12
N ALA A 228 -1.85 -22.71 -23.58
CA ALA A 228 -2.24 -24.11 -23.43
C ALA A 228 -2.35 -24.50 -21.94
N GLU A 229 -1.55 -23.88 -21.09
CA GLU A 229 -1.58 -23.98 -19.63
C GLU A 229 -2.98 -23.66 -19.08
N VAL A 230 -3.58 -22.57 -19.59
CA VAL A 230 -4.92 -22.09 -19.20
C VAL A 230 -6.01 -22.98 -19.77
N GLU A 231 -5.89 -23.41 -21.04
CA GLU A 231 -6.85 -24.33 -21.68
C GLU A 231 -6.89 -25.72 -21.01
N ASN A 232 -5.75 -26.19 -20.51
CA ASN A 232 -5.62 -27.49 -19.84
C ASN A 232 -6.01 -27.46 -18.35
N TYR A 233 -6.25 -26.28 -17.77
CA TYR A 233 -6.66 -26.18 -16.36
C TYR A 233 -8.02 -26.86 -16.14
N GLN A 234 -8.16 -27.57 -15.03
CA GLN A 234 -9.40 -28.22 -14.61
C GLN A 234 -9.63 -27.99 -13.12
N ALA A 235 -10.71 -27.29 -12.77
CA ALA A 235 -11.10 -27.06 -11.38
C ALA A 235 -11.41 -28.40 -10.68
N PRO A 236 -10.99 -28.59 -9.41
CA PRO A 236 -11.27 -29.81 -8.66
C PRO A 236 -12.75 -29.89 -8.26
N GLY A 237 -13.29 -31.12 -8.16
CA GLY A 237 -14.68 -31.34 -7.73
C GLY A 237 -14.86 -31.63 -6.23
N ALA A 238 -13.75 -31.86 -5.51
CA ALA A 238 -13.71 -32.19 -4.08
C ALA A 238 -12.27 -32.05 -3.56
N PHE A 239 -12.10 -32.01 -2.23
CA PHE A 239 -10.79 -32.13 -1.60
C PHE A 239 -10.20 -33.55 -1.82
N PRO A 240 -8.93 -33.67 -2.22
CA PRO A 240 -8.21 -34.94 -2.24
C PRO A 240 -7.76 -35.36 -0.83
N ASP A 241 -7.28 -36.61 -0.70
CA ASP A 241 -6.71 -37.15 0.54
C ASP A 241 -5.30 -36.63 0.87
N ASP A 242 -4.69 -35.91 -0.08
CA ASP A 242 -3.37 -35.26 0.04
C ASP A 242 -3.53 -33.77 0.33
N ILE A 243 -2.92 -33.29 1.42
CA ILE A 243 -2.94 -31.88 1.81
C ILE A 243 -2.05 -31.02 0.88
N MET A 244 -0.99 -31.61 0.33
CA MET A 244 -0.03 -30.96 -0.59
C MET A 244 -0.56 -30.85 -2.03
N ALA A 245 -1.83 -31.19 -2.27
CA ALA A 245 -2.46 -31.02 -3.58
C ALA A 245 -2.89 -29.57 -3.87
N PHE A 246 -2.78 -28.66 -2.88
CA PHE A 246 -3.16 -27.25 -2.95
C PHE A 246 -4.57 -27.01 -3.49
N VAL A 247 -5.53 -27.81 -3.01
CA VAL A 247 -6.95 -27.68 -3.33
C VAL A 247 -7.68 -26.90 -2.23
N VAL A 248 -8.30 -25.79 -2.63
CA VAL A 248 -9.04 -24.87 -1.78
C VAL A 248 -10.47 -24.73 -2.29
N ARG A 249 -11.43 -24.56 -1.37
CA ARG A 249 -12.75 -24.00 -1.68
C ARG A 249 -12.76 -22.56 -1.22
N TYR A 250 -12.65 -21.63 -2.16
CA TYR A 250 -12.49 -20.20 -1.92
C TYR A 250 -13.76 -19.45 -2.34
N GLY A 251 -14.40 -18.78 -1.40
CA GLY A 251 -15.71 -18.16 -1.60
C GLY A 251 -16.81 -19.13 -2.04
N GLY A 252 -16.68 -20.43 -1.70
CA GLY A 252 -17.64 -21.47 -2.07
C GLY A 252 -17.31 -22.26 -3.35
N ASP A 253 -16.40 -21.78 -4.19
CA ASP A 253 -15.98 -22.44 -5.43
C ASP A 253 -14.63 -23.16 -5.27
N PHE A 254 -14.42 -24.25 -6.00
CA PHE A 254 -13.22 -25.07 -5.88
C PHE A 254 -12.12 -24.65 -6.86
N TYR A 255 -10.90 -24.49 -6.34
CA TYR A 255 -9.69 -24.23 -7.11
C TYR A 255 -8.58 -25.18 -6.68
N LYS A 256 -7.69 -25.51 -7.63
CA LYS A 256 -6.37 -26.06 -7.38
C LYS A 256 -5.34 -25.00 -7.73
N LEU A 257 -4.43 -24.65 -6.83
CA LEU A 257 -3.36 -23.68 -7.11
C LEU A 257 -2.16 -24.35 -7.81
N PRO A 258 -1.46 -23.67 -8.75
CA PRO A 258 -1.84 -22.37 -9.33
C PRO A 258 -3.12 -22.45 -10.15
N ALA A 259 -3.98 -21.44 -10.07
CA ALA A 259 -5.28 -21.37 -10.75
C ALA A 259 -5.37 -20.16 -11.68
N PRO A 260 -5.79 -20.29 -12.95
CA PRO A 260 -5.82 -19.16 -13.86
C PRO A 260 -6.87 -18.13 -13.44
N VAL A 261 -6.55 -16.84 -13.54
CA VAL A 261 -7.45 -15.73 -13.14
C VAL A 261 -8.80 -15.83 -13.85
N CYS A 262 -8.84 -16.30 -15.10
CA CYS A 262 -10.08 -16.54 -15.83
C CYS A 262 -11.02 -17.57 -15.17
N GLU A 263 -10.55 -18.47 -14.29
CA GLU A 263 -11.42 -19.38 -13.54
C GLU A 263 -12.16 -18.65 -12.42
N PHE A 264 -11.50 -17.71 -11.74
CA PHE A 264 -12.14 -16.85 -10.75
C PHE A 264 -13.20 -15.98 -11.42
N THR A 265 -12.92 -15.39 -12.59
CA THR A 265 -13.91 -14.55 -13.28
C THR A 265 -15.09 -15.35 -13.85
N LYS A 266 -14.90 -16.60 -14.28
CA LYS A 266 -16.00 -17.55 -14.56
C LYS A 266 -16.90 -17.77 -13.35
N ASN A 267 -16.32 -17.82 -12.15
CA ASN A 267 -17.02 -17.96 -10.87
C ASN A 267 -17.52 -16.61 -10.29
N GLY A 268 -17.57 -15.56 -11.11
CA GLY A 268 -18.23 -14.29 -10.79
C GLY A 268 -17.36 -13.26 -10.07
N TRP A 269 -16.07 -13.53 -9.86
CA TRP A 269 -15.11 -12.50 -9.44
C TRP A 269 -14.89 -11.48 -10.56
N LYS A 270 -14.52 -10.26 -10.20
CA LYS A 270 -14.17 -9.17 -11.13
C LYS A 270 -12.76 -8.71 -10.86
N ILE A 271 -11.99 -8.47 -11.92
CA ILE A 271 -10.68 -7.82 -11.82
C ILE A 271 -10.92 -6.33 -11.54
N SER A 272 -10.27 -5.81 -10.49
CA SER A 272 -10.22 -4.37 -10.21
C SER A 272 -9.12 -3.75 -11.08
N GLU A 273 -9.48 -2.87 -12.01
CA GLU A 273 -8.56 -2.29 -13.00
C GLU A 273 -7.45 -1.46 -12.33
N ASP A 274 -7.82 -0.54 -11.41
CA ASP A 274 -6.84 0.24 -10.66
C ASP A 274 -5.98 -0.63 -9.71
N GLY A 275 -6.51 -1.80 -9.30
CA GLY A 275 -5.94 -2.72 -8.32
C GLY A 275 -5.05 -3.86 -8.87
N SER A 276 -4.91 -3.97 -10.19
CA SER A 276 -4.28 -5.12 -10.86
C SER A 276 -3.33 -4.66 -11.96
N ASP A 277 -2.32 -5.46 -12.27
CA ASP A 277 -1.55 -5.27 -13.51
C ASP A 277 -2.44 -5.69 -14.71
N SER A 278 -2.32 -5.05 -15.87
CA SER A 278 -3.07 -5.49 -17.06
C SER A 278 -2.42 -6.68 -17.79
N ILE A 279 -1.10 -6.80 -17.68
CA ILE A 279 -0.24 -7.74 -18.40
C ILE A 279 0.79 -8.32 -17.43
N VAL A 280 1.04 -9.62 -17.51
CA VAL A 280 2.10 -10.30 -16.75
C VAL A 280 3.15 -10.84 -17.72
N LYS A 281 4.41 -10.45 -17.52
CA LYS A 281 5.54 -10.81 -18.40
C LYS A 281 5.93 -12.28 -18.26
N ARG A 282 6.60 -12.85 -19.26
CA ARG A 282 7.01 -14.27 -19.28
C ARG A 282 7.82 -14.64 -18.03
N GLY A 283 7.35 -15.60 -17.22
CA GLY A 283 8.06 -16.09 -16.04
C GLY A 283 8.34 -15.01 -14.99
N ARG A 284 7.45 -14.02 -14.89
CA ARG A 284 7.47 -12.95 -13.88
C ARG A 284 6.21 -13.04 -13.03
N HIS A 285 6.33 -12.51 -11.82
CA HIS A 285 5.17 -12.23 -11.00
C HIS A 285 4.41 -11.01 -11.54
N GLY A 286 3.12 -10.97 -11.24
CA GLY A 286 2.28 -9.78 -11.24
C GLY A 286 1.30 -9.91 -10.08
N TYR A 287 0.37 -8.98 -9.94
CA TYR A 287 -0.60 -9.02 -8.86
C TYR A 287 -1.98 -8.57 -9.33
N VAL A 288 -3.00 -9.23 -8.78
CA VAL A 288 -4.41 -9.03 -9.12
C VAL A 288 -5.22 -8.74 -7.87
N THR A 289 -6.16 -7.80 -8.01
CA THR A 289 -7.21 -7.58 -7.01
C THR A 289 -8.52 -8.08 -7.60
N LEU A 290 -9.12 -9.07 -6.95
CA LEU A 290 -10.37 -9.71 -7.36
C LEU A 290 -11.51 -9.38 -6.38
N GLU A 291 -12.60 -8.84 -6.89
CA GLU A 291 -13.77 -8.41 -6.09
C GLU A 291 -15.00 -9.27 -6.37
N ARG A 292 -15.73 -9.67 -5.32
CA ARG A 292 -17.04 -10.33 -5.44
C ARG A 292 -17.91 -10.13 -4.21
N ASP A 293 -19.15 -9.67 -4.40
CA ASP A 293 -20.17 -9.50 -3.35
C ASP A 293 -19.71 -8.71 -2.09
N GLY A 294 -18.76 -7.77 -2.26
CA GLY A 294 -18.19 -6.98 -1.17
C GLY A 294 -17.02 -7.66 -0.44
N GLN A 295 -16.52 -8.77 -0.96
CA GLN A 295 -15.27 -9.43 -0.56
C GLN A 295 -14.16 -9.13 -1.57
N THR A 296 -12.93 -9.10 -1.09
CA THR A 296 -11.73 -8.81 -1.89
C THR A 296 -10.69 -9.90 -1.69
N LEU A 297 -10.11 -10.38 -2.79
CA LEU A 297 -8.93 -11.23 -2.82
C LEU A 297 -7.79 -10.42 -3.44
N TYR A 298 -6.78 -10.11 -2.63
CA TYR A 298 -5.47 -9.68 -3.09
C TYR A 298 -4.63 -10.93 -3.36
N ALA A 299 -4.06 -11.07 -4.56
CA ALA A 299 -3.28 -12.24 -4.92
C ALA A 299 -2.07 -11.91 -5.80
N VAL A 300 -0.96 -12.59 -5.54
CA VAL A 300 0.16 -12.69 -6.48
C VAL A 300 -0.21 -13.69 -7.57
N VAL A 301 0.16 -13.36 -8.81
CA VAL A 301 0.00 -14.21 -9.98
C VAL A 301 1.34 -14.49 -10.64
N ASN A 302 1.47 -15.62 -11.32
CA ASN A 302 2.63 -15.98 -12.13
C ASN A 302 2.20 -16.27 -13.58
N ASN A 303 3.04 -15.93 -14.55
CA ASN A 303 2.84 -16.24 -15.96
C ASN A 303 3.72 -17.41 -16.42
N TYR A 304 3.08 -18.56 -16.57
CA TYR A 304 3.68 -19.81 -17.02
C TYR A 304 3.80 -19.97 -18.54
N ALA A 305 3.32 -19.02 -19.34
CA ALA A 305 3.41 -19.06 -20.79
C ALA A 305 4.75 -18.49 -21.30
N ASP A 306 5.12 -18.85 -22.54
CA ASP A 306 6.36 -18.40 -23.19
C ASP A 306 6.34 -16.94 -23.72
N MET A 307 5.28 -16.18 -23.46
CA MET A 307 5.11 -14.78 -23.85
C MET A 307 4.40 -14.00 -22.74
N ALA A 308 4.44 -12.67 -22.77
CA ALA A 308 3.57 -11.86 -21.92
C ALA A 308 2.09 -12.17 -22.19
N VAL A 309 1.27 -12.22 -21.13
CA VAL A 309 -0.16 -12.57 -21.23
C VAL A 309 -1.01 -11.48 -20.58
N PRO A 310 -2.27 -11.27 -21.02
CA PRO A 310 -3.23 -10.46 -20.28
C PRO A 310 -3.53 -11.10 -18.92
N MET A 311 -3.90 -10.29 -17.93
CA MET A 311 -4.11 -10.72 -16.55
C MET A 311 -5.01 -11.96 -16.40
N GLU A 312 -6.09 -12.10 -17.19
CA GLU A 312 -6.98 -13.27 -17.15
C GLU A 312 -6.29 -14.61 -17.43
N ASN A 313 -5.18 -14.59 -18.18
CA ASN A 313 -4.39 -15.76 -18.56
C ASN A 313 -3.20 -16.03 -17.64
N SER A 314 -2.96 -15.18 -16.64
CA SER A 314 -2.01 -15.44 -15.55
C SER A 314 -2.62 -16.37 -14.50
N PHE A 315 -1.80 -16.91 -13.59
CA PHE A 315 -2.21 -17.88 -12.58
C PHE A 315 -2.02 -17.35 -11.17
N VAL A 316 -3.10 -17.27 -10.39
CA VAL A 316 -3.08 -17.09 -8.93
C VAL A 316 -2.29 -18.21 -8.29
N ILE A 317 -1.19 -17.86 -7.61
CA ILE A 317 -0.29 -18.79 -6.94
C ILE A 317 -0.56 -18.89 -5.43
N SER A 318 -1.08 -17.82 -4.82
CA SER A 318 -1.44 -17.76 -3.41
C SER A 318 -2.90 -17.34 -3.21
N VAL A 319 -3.55 -17.86 -2.17
CA VAL A 319 -4.81 -17.29 -1.64
C VAL A 319 -4.77 -17.24 -0.11
N HIS A 320 -5.23 -16.12 0.43
CA HIS A 320 -5.42 -15.92 1.86
C HIS A 320 -6.92 -15.76 2.17
N GLY A 321 -7.37 -16.31 3.29
CA GLY A 321 -8.71 -16.09 3.82
C GLY A 321 -8.70 -15.94 5.34
N ASP A 322 -9.37 -14.89 5.79
CA ASP A 322 -9.37 -14.40 7.17
C ASP A 322 -10.73 -13.74 7.50
N PHE A 323 -10.85 -13.12 8.68
CA PHE A 323 -12.08 -12.43 9.14
C PHE A 323 -12.05 -10.90 9.06
N ASP A 324 -10.91 -10.30 8.75
CA ASP A 324 -10.57 -8.92 9.08
C ASP A 324 -10.19 -8.10 7.83
N VAL A 325 -9.37 -8.66 6.93
CA VAL A 325 -8.99 -8.14 5.61
C VAL A 325 -9.93 -8.71 4.55
N THR A 326 -9.68 -9.94 4.06
CA THR A 326 -10.35 -10.52 2.87
C THR A 326 -11.82 -10.81 3.11
N LYS A 327 -12.16 -11.29 4.32
CA LYS A 327 -13.52 -11.69 4.73
C LYS A 327 -14.13 -12.77 3.81
N VAL A 328 -13.30 -13.56 3.14
CA VAL A 328 -13.73 -14.65 2.24
C VAL A 328 -13.83 -15.97 2.99
N SER A 329 -14.88 -16.74 2.73
CA SER A 329 -14.98 -18.11 3.23
C SER A 329 -13.92 -18.99 2.56
N VAL A 330 -12.92 -19.42 3.32
CA VAL A 330 -11.88 -20.36 2.89
C VAL A 330 -12.04 -21.72 3.57
N GLU A 331 -11.97 -22.78 2.78
CA GLU A 331 -11.91 -24.15 3.27
C GLU A 331 -10.81 -24.91 2.53
N MET A 332 -10.05 -25.70 3.26
CA MET A 332 -9.03 -26.60 2.72
C MET A 332 -9.28 -28.04 3.17
N TYR A 333 -8.46 -28.97 2.69
CA TYR A 333 -8.22 -30.32 3.21
C TYR A 333 -9.19 -30.83 4.30
N ARG A 334 -10.10 -31.75 3.92
CA ARG A 334 -11.12 -32.35 4.81
C ARG A 334 -12.08 -31.36 5.48
N GLY A 335 -12.15 -30.11 5.01
CA GLY A 335 -13.05 -29.08 5.52
C GLY A 335 -12.49 -28.27 6.70
N ILE A 336 -11.16 -28.19 6.85
CA ILE A 336 -10.53 -27.23 7.76
C ILE A 336 -10.89 -25.81 7.28
N THR A 337 -11.35 -24.96 8.19
CA THR A 337 -11.94 -23.66 7.88
C THR A 337 -11.83 -22.69 9.05
N LEU A 338 -12.10 -21.41 8.79
CA LEU A 338 -12.10 -20.33 9.77
C LEU A 338 -13.11 -20.58 10.88
N GLY A 339 -12.74 -20.25 12.12
CA GLY A 339 -13.56 -20.47 13.32
C GLY A 339 -13.59 -21.93 13.82
N MET A 340 -12.89 -22.86 13.17
CA MET A 340 -12.71 -24.22 13.67
C MET A 340 -11.80 -24.23 14.92
N SER A 341 -12.06 -25.09 15.92
CA SER A 341 -11.17 -25.19 17.09
C SER A 341 -9.85 -25.88 16.75
N GLU A 342 -8.78 -25.50 17.44
CA GLU A 342 -7.43 -26.07 17.32
C GLU A 342 -7.44 -27.61 17.42
N GLU A 343 -8.19 -28.16 18.39
CA GLU A 343 -8.36 -29.60 18.59
C GLU A 343 -9.01 -30.29 17.37
N THR A 344 -10.03 -29.66 16.78
CA THR A 344 -10.73 -30.20 15.60
C THR A 344 -9.83 -30.14 14.36
N MET A 345 -9.13 -29.01 14.17
CA MET A 345 -8.17 -28.82 13.09
C MET A 345 -7.06 -29.88 13.14
N LYS A 346 -6.43 -30.07 14.31
CA LYS A 346 -5.41 -31.11 14.52
C LYS A 346 -5.94 -32.53 14.26
N ALA A 347 -7.17 -32.83 14.67
CA ALA A 347 -7.80 -34.12 14.40
C ALA A 347 -8.05 -34.36 12.89
N LEU A 348 -8.28 -33.30 12.10
CA LEU A 348 -8.42 -33.39 10.64
C LEU A 348 -7.06 -33.51 9.93
N LEU A 349 -6.04 -32.77 10.38
CA LEU A 349 -4.65 -32.92 9.91
C LEU A 349 -4.14 -34.35 10.14
N GLY A 350 -4.41 -34.94 11.32
CA GLY A 350 -4.03 -36.32 11.62
C GLY A 350 -2.51 -36.52 11.65
N ASP A 351 -2.01 -37.45 10.84
CA ASP A 351 -0.58 -37.82 10.78
C ASP A 351 0.24 -36.96 9.79
N ASN A 352 -0.33 -35.89 9.20
CA ASN A 352 0.42 -34.99 8.33
C ASN A 352 1.54 -34.29 9.11
N ALA A 353 2.72 -34.19 8.51
CA ALA A 353 3.83 -33.42 9.06
C ALA A 353 3.53 -31.93 8.95
N TYR A 354 3.84 -31.19 10.02
CA TYR A 354 3.78 -29.74 10.05
C TYR A 354 4.85 -29.20 11.00
N GLU A 355 5.31 -27.99 10.73
CA GLU A 355 6.08 -27.16 11.66
C GLU A 355 5.15 -26.18 12.38
N THR A 356 5.61 -25.60 13.48
CA THR A 356 4.84 -24.61 14.26
C THR A 356 5.68 -23.43 14.65
N GLU A 357 5.12 -22.23 14.46
CA GLU A 357 5.68 -20.98 14.95
C GLU A 357 4.70 -20.36 15.96
N GLU A 358 5.19 -19.95 17.13
CA GLU A 358 4.38 -19.32 18.17
C GLU A 358 4.74 -17.83 18.28
N THR A 359 3.73 -16.98 18.16
CA THR A 359 3.81 -15.53 18.36
C THR A 359 3.02 -15.13 19.61
N ASP A 360 3.00 -13.83 19.93
CA ASP A 360 2.11 -13.33 20.97
C ASP A 360 0.63 -13.37 20.56
N ARG A 361 0.31 -13.29 19.26
CA ARG A 361 -1.06 -13.45 18.72
C ARG A 361 -1.56 -14.90 18.75
N GLY A 362 -0.70 -15.90 18.52
CA GLY A 362 -1.17 -17.28 18.32
C GLY A 362 -0.10 -18.26 17.87
N VAL A 363 -0.52 -19.33 17.20
CA VAL A 363 0.35 -20.37 16.64
C VAL A 363 0.03 -20.60 15.17
N SER A 364 1.01 -20.41 14.30
CA SER A 364 0.96 -20.80 12.89
C SER A 364 1.38 -22.26 12.73
N TYR A 365 0.60 -23.02 11.96
CA TYR A 365 0.89 -24.40 11.57
C TYR A 365 1.26 -24.42 10.10
N PHE A 366 2.53 -24.71 9.79
CA PHE A 366 3.06 -24.70 8.43
C PHE A 366 3.22 -26.12 7.89
N ILE A 367 2.69 -26.34 6.70
CA ILE A 367 2.64 -27.63 6.01
C ILE A 367 3.35 -27.42 4.66
N TYR A 368 4.68 -27.65 4.64
CA TYR A 368 5.55 -27.41 3.50
C TYR A 368 5.58 -28.59 2.51
N ALA A 369 5.50 -28.30 1.21
CA ALA A 369 5.59 -29.29 0.14
C ALA A 369 7.02 -29.51 -0.39
N ASP A 370 7.96 -28.61 -0.09
CA ASP A 370 9.37 -28.65 -0.51
C ASP A 370 10.34 -28.31 0.64
N GLU A 371 11.64 -28.58 0.43
CA GLU A 371 12.70 -28.34 1.43
C GLU A 371 13.09 -26.86 1.54
N ASP A 372 12.87 -26.07 0.48
CA ASP A 372 13.16 -24.63 0.42
C ASP A 372 12.03 -23.77 1.03
N LYS A 373 10.96 -24.43 1.50
CA LYS A 373 9.77 -23.87 2.17
C LYS A 373 8.93 -22.91 1.34
N GLN A 374 9.06 -22.92 0.02
CA GLN A 374 8.39 -21.95 -0.86
C GLN A 374 6.91 -22.25 -1.06
N ASN A 375 6.53 -23.53 -1.14
CA ASN A 375 5.15 -23.95 -1.35
C ASN A 375 4.61 -24.55 -0.04
N TYR A 376 3.58 -23.93 0.53
CA TYR A 376 3.08 -24.27 1.84
C TYR A 376 1.59 -24.01 2.03
N THR A 377 1.02 -24.66 3.05
CA THR A 377 -0.22 -24.22 3.66
C THR A 377 0.04 -23.77 5.09
N ARG A 378 -0.39 -22.55 5.41
CA ARG A 378 -0.33 -21.98 6.77
C ARG A 378 -1.75 -21.93 7.34
N ILE A 379 -1.89 -22.39 8.58
CA ILE A 379 -3.12 -22.28 9.36
C ILE A 379 -2.77 -21.56 10.66
N PHE A 380 -3.29 -20.34 10.86
CA PHE A 380 -3.06 -19.60 12.09
C PHE A 380 -4.18 -19.84 13.11
N VAL A 381 -3.80 -20.11 14.36
CA VAL A 381 -4.71 -20.33 15.49
C VAL A 381 -4.47 -19.29 16.57
N ASP A 382 -5.52 -18.55 16.91
CA ASP A 382 -5.52 -17.53 17.95
C ASP A 382 -5.20 -18.10 19.35
N LYS A 383 -4.37 -17.37 20.11
CA LYS A 383 -3.84 -17.80 21.40
C LYS A 383 -4.91 -17.95 22.49
N ASP A 384 -5.92 -17.10 22.50
CA ASP A 384 -6.92 -16.99 23.56
C ASP A 384 -8.24 -17.69 23.19
N LEU A 385 -8.70 -17.53 21.95
CA LEU A 385 -9.91 -18.13 21.40
C LEU A 385 -9.71 -19.63 21.09
N LYS A 386 -8.48 -20.05 20.78
CA LYS A 386 -8.14 -21.40 20.28
C LYS A 386 -8.91 -21.81 19.02
N LEU A 387 -9.16 -20.82 18.15
CA LEU A 387 -9.84 -20.97 16.88
C LEU A 387 -8.90 -20.64 15.71
N VAL A 388 -9.08 -21.32 14.59
CA VAL A 388 -8.46 -20.94 13.30
C VAL A 388 -8.95 -19.56 12.88
N ARG A 389 -8.03 -18.64 12.61
CA ARG A 389 -8.32 -17.24 12.24
C ARG A 389 -7.88 -16.88 10.83
N GLU A 390 -6.78 -17.45 10.35
CA GLU A 390 -6.25 -17.24 9.00
C GLU A 390 -5.98 -18.63 8.38
N ILE A 391 -6.26 -18.79 7.09
CA ILE A 391 -5.81 -19.92 6.27
C ILE A 391 -5.22 -19.36 4.99
N GLU A 392 -4.00 -19.78 4.69
CA GLU A 392 -3.25 -19.37 3.51
C GLU A 392 -2.72 -20.60 2.78
N LEU A 393 -2.83 -20.61 1.46
CA LEU A 393 -2.19 -21.61 0.61
C LEU A 393 -1.33 -20.87 -0.42
N SER A 394 -0.03 -21.17 -0.45
CA SER A 394 0.92 -20.67 -1.42
C SER A 394 1.53 -21.83 -2.22
N ASN A 395 1.45 -21.76 -3.55
CA ASN A 395 2.02 -22.73 -4.47
C ASN A 395 2.47 -22.03 -5.75
N SER A 396 3.76 -21.68 -5.84
CA SER A 396 4.43 -21.09 -7.00
C SER A 396 5.54 -22.02 -7.52
N PRO A 397 5.19 -23.14 -8.19
CA PRO A 397 6.19 -24.02 -8.80
C PRO A 397 6.84 -23.34 -10.01
N ASP A 398 8.11 -23.63 -10.30
CA ASP A 398 8.84 -23.13 -11.50
C ASP A 398 8.07 -23.37 -12.82
N THR A 399 7.39 -24.53 -12.92
CA THR A 399 6.55 -24.86 -14.06
C THR A 399 5.30 -25.63 -13.61
N LEU A 400 4.21 -25.52 -14.36
CA LEU A 400 2.99 -26.31 -14.15
C LEU A 400 3.14 -27.81 -14.50
N SER A 401 4.30 -28.22 -15.04
CA SER A 401 4.62 -29.61 -15.31
C SER A 401 5.39 -30.23 -14.13
N ALA A 402 4.99 -31.42 -13.69
CA ALA A 402 5.61 -32.08 -12.54
C ALA A 402 7.01 -32.66 -12.88
N ALA A 403 8.04 -31.81 -12.93
CA ALA A 403 9.44 -32.22 -13.09
C ALA A 403 10.47 -31.20 -12.56
N SER A 404 11.11 -31.55 -11.44
CA SER A 404 12.47 -31.18 -10.99
C SER A 404 12.87 -29.69 -10.87
N MET A 405 13.13 -29.28 -9.63
CA MET A 405 13.82 -28.03 -9.25
C MET A 405 15.25 -27.98 -9.81
N GLY A 406 15.68 -26.78 -10.21
CA GLY A 406 17.08 -26.47 -10.54
C GLY A 406 17.80 -25.87 -9.33
N THR A 407 19.07 -26.24 -9.12
CA THR A 407 19.88 -25.68 -8.00
C THR A 407 20.20 -24.20 -8.20
N PRO A 408 20.06 -23.34 -7.18
CA PRO A 408 20.53 -21.96 -7.22
C PRO A 408 22.03 -21.85 -7.46
N GLN A 409 22.45 -20.76 -8.11
CA GLN A 409 23.84 -20.40 -8.34
C GLN A 409 24.22 -19.24 -7.42
N GLU A 410 25.25 -19.41 -6.58
CA GLU A 410 25.73 -18.34 -5.70
C GLU A 410 26.28 -17.14 -6.50
N GLU A 411 25.81 -15.94 -6.16
CA GLU A 411 26.19 -14.63 -6.70
C GLU A 411 26.49 -13.67 -5.52
N PRO A 412 27.25 -12.57 -5.70
CA PRO A 412 27.97 -11.90 -4.62
C PRO A 412 27.11 -11.02 -3.70
N ASP A 413 27.69 -10.70 -2.53
CA ASP A 413 27.18 -9.86 -1.43
C ASP A 413 26.04 -8.89 -1.83
N SER A 414 24.81 -9.31 -1.56
CA SER A 414 23.62 -8.46 -1.64
C SER A 414 23.55 -7.49 -0.45
N VAL A 415 22.75 -6.44 -0.61
CA VAL A 415 22.23 -5.71 0.55
C VAL A 415 21.03 -6.46 1.11
N GLU A 416 20.89 -6.48 2.43
CA GLU A 416 19.69 -6.95 3.12
C GLU A 416 18.50 -6.08 2.68
N ALA A 417 17.49 -6.71 2.07
CA ALA A 417 16.38 -6.08 1.37
C ALA A 417 15.13 -6.95 1.49
N ALA A 418 13.94 -6.34 1.40
CA ALA A 418 12.68 -7.07 1.43
C ALA A 418 12.33 -7.60 0.03
N ALA A 419 11.84 -8.84 -0.06
CA ALA A 419 11.33 -9.42 -1.29
C ALA A 419 9.88 -9.00 -1.54
N MET A 420 9.46 -8.95 -2.80
CA MET A 420 8.08 -8.68 -3.23
C MET A 420 7.29 -9.97 -3.52
N TYR A 421 7.71 -11.07 -2.89
CA TYR A 421 7.09 -12.39 -2.97
C TYR A 421 7.42 -13.17 -1.69
N GLY A 422 6.46 -13.43 -0.80
CA GLY A 422 6.72 -14.15 0.46
C GLY A 422 5.50 -14.35 1.36
N ASP A 423 5.74 -14.51 2.67
CA ASP A 423 4.73 -14.22 3.70
C ASP A 423 4.42 -12.70 3.64
N ASP A 424 3.51 -12.33 2.73
CA ASP A 424 3.26 -10.93 2.41
C ASP A 424 2.52 -10.21 3.55
N GLU A 425 3.00 -9.03 3.98
CA GLU A 425 2.17 -8.07 4.72
C GLU A 425 1.02 -7.65 3.79
N PHE A 426 -0.16 -8.24 4.02
CA PHE A 426 -1.34 -7.93 3.22
C PHE A 426 -1.78 -6.48 3.45
N PRO A 427 -2.35 -5.81 2.45
CA PRO A 427 -2.98 -4.50 2.65
C PRO A 427 -4.00 -4.57 3.80
N GLY A 428 -3.78 -3.78 4.86
CA GLY A 428 -4.51 -3.82 6.13
C GLY A 428 -3.81 -4.50 7.31
N GLU A 429 -2.68 -5.21 7.13
CA GLU A 429 -1.83 -5.66 8.25
C GLU A 429 -0.93 -4.52 8.76
N ALA A 430 -1.54 -3.52 9.39
CA ALA A 430 -0.79 -2.52 10.14
C ALA A 430 -0.11 -3.18 11.37
N ASN A 431 1.22 -3.11 11.43
CA ASN A 431 1.95 -3.41 12.65
C ASN A 431 1.61 -2.34 13.72
N GLU A 432 0.65 -2.63 14.60
CA GLU A 432 0.43 -1.89 15.85
C GLU A 432 1.65 -2.10 16.78
N GLU A 433 2.61 -1.15 16.80
CA GLU A 433 3.67 -1.03 17.83
C GLU A 433 3.18 -0.41 19.15
#